data_AF-A0A7S1DMN8-F1
#
_entry.id   AF-A0A7S1DMN8-F1
#
_cell.length_a   1.000
_cell.length_b   1.000
_cell.length_c   1.000
_cell.angle_alpha   90.00
_cell.angle_beta   90.00
_cell.angle_gamma   90.00
#
_symmetry.space_group_name_H-M   'P 1'
#
loop_
_entity.id
_entity.type
_entity.pdbx_description
1 polymer ?
#
loop_
_entity_poly.entity_id
_entity_poly.type
_entity_poly.pdbx_seq_one_letter_code
_entity_poly.pdbx_strand_id
1 'polypeptide(L)'
;TLPLVNGDYTVVVRARGYYDRQAQVRVVNGLASLNLIMVPYAEPGGMRIVLSWAARPYDCDLWVANGLPPVGDVNFAVFWGQPNNPPSIDASLDGVQLDRDSQLGWGPETVTVRNTTAPTTLRVGVNVYGDGGAASNARCFTQPEQYDYTGCHFAGGELVEFFDTYGLVASSSYVGSQGDWWVVGLVEKLPDGSFSVGVSGAG
;
A
#
# COMPACT_ATOMS: atom_id res chain seq x y z
N THR A 1 -14.73 -24.92 -27.06
CA THR A 1 -13.61 -23.97 -26.88
C THR A 1 -12.33 -24.70 -27.22
N LEU A 2 -11.49 -24.14 -28.09
CA LEU A 2 -10.15 -24.67 -28.35
C LEU A 2 -9.27 -24.39 -27.12
N PRO A 3 -8.44 -25.35 -26.67
CA PRO A 3 -7.52 -25.14 -25.55
C PRO A 3 -6.49 -24.08 -25.93
N LEU A 4 -6.12 -23.23 -24.96
CA LEU A 4 -5.05 -22.25 -25.15
C LEU A 4 -3.72 -22.98 -25.37
N VAL A 5 -2.96 -22.51 -26.37
CA VAL A 5 -1.62 -23.04 -26.68
C VAL A 5 -0.65 -22.56 -25.61
N ASN A 6 0.45 -23.28 -25.42
CA ASN A 6 1.52 -22.83 -24.53
C ASN A 6 2.06 -21.47 -25.00
N GLY A 7 2.17 -20.51 -24.08
CA GLY A 7 2.62 -19.16 -24.39
C GLY A 7 2.35 -18.17 -23.26
N ASP A 8 2.85 -16.95 -23.43
CA ASP A 8 2.61 -15.84 -22.52
C ASP A 8 1.45 -14.98 -23.04
N TYR A 9 0.54 -14.61 -22.14
CA TYR A 9 -0.68 -13.88 -22.44
C TYR A 9 -0.85 -12.70 -21.50
N THR A 10 -1.27 -11.56 -22.05
CA THR A 10 -1.86 -10.48 -21.25
C THR A 10 -3.33 -10.79 -21.05
N VAL A 11 -3.77 -10.92 -19.80
CA VAL A 11 -5.19 -11.05 -19.45
C VAL A 11 -5.71 -9.75 -18.85
N VAL A 12 -6.95 -9.41 -19.19
CA VAL A 12 -7.71 -8.34 -18.53
C VAL A 12 -8.79 -8.99 -17.69
N VAL A 13 -8.72 -8.81 -16.38
CA VAL A 13 -9.70 -9.33 -15.43
C VAL A 13 -10.66 -8.21 -15.06
N ARG A 14 -11.95 -8.48 -15.23
CA ARG A 14 -13.03 -7.55 -14.93
C ARG A 14 -13.96 -8.16 -13.90
N ALA A 15 -14.28 -7.41 -12.87
CA ALA A 15 -15.31 -7.76 -11.90
C ALA A 15 -16.20 -6.53 -11.67
N ARG A 16 -17.52 -6.75 -11.64
CA ARG A 16 -18.47 -5.65 -11.44
C ARG A 16 -18.19 -4.97 -10.10
N GLY A 17 -17.96 -3.66 -10.13
CA GLY A 17 -17.68 -2.84 -8.94
C GLY A 17 -16.19 -2.73 -8.58
N TYR A 18 -15.29 -3.22 -9.43
CA TYR A 18 -13.84 -3.19 -9.21
C TYR A 18 -13.12 -2.58 -10.41
N TYR A 19 -11.96 -1.97 -10.18
CA TYR A 19 -11.08 -1.52 -11.26
C TYR A 19 -10.57 -2.71 -12.07
N ASP A 20 -10.54 -2.56 -13.39
CA ASP A 20 -9.97 -3.55 -14.30
C ASP A 20 -8.49 -3.80 -13.96
N ARG A 21 -8.07 -5.06 -13.93
CA ARG A 21 -6.67 -5.45 -13.71
C ARG A 21 -6.09 -6.10 -14.95
N GLN A 22 -4.83 -5.78 -15.22
CA GLN A 22 -4.03 -6.47 -16.24
C GLN A 22 -2.96 -7.32 -15.56
N ALA A 23 -2.71 -8.50 -16.12
CA ALA A 23 -1.64 -9.37 -15.67
C ALA A 23 -1.05 -10.15 -16.84
N GLN A 24 0.23 -10.49 -16.72
CA GLN A 24 0.88 -11.48 -17.57
C GLN A 24 0.66 -12.87 -16.98
N VAL A 25 0.30 -13.84 -17.82
CA VAL A 25 0.14 -15.23 -17.42
C VAL A 25 0.75 -16.15 -18.45
N ARG A 26 1.50 -17.16 -17.98
CA ARG A 26 2.05 -18.21 -18.83
C ARG A 26 1.15 -19.43 -18.81
N VAL A 27 0.68 -19.83 -19.99
CA VAL A 27 -0.10 -21.04 -20.19
C VAL A 27 0.85 -22.20 -20.47
N VAL A 28 0.69 -23.30 -19.72
CA VAL A 28 1.43 -24.55 -19.92
C VAL A 28 0.45 -25.71 -19.92
N ASN A 29 0.49 -26.52 -20.98
CA ASN A 29 -0.43 -27.63 -21.23
C ASN A 29 -1.91 -27.21 -21.17
N GLY A 30 -2.23 -26.01 -21.67
CA GLY A 30 -3.57 -25.44 -21.67
C GLY A 30 -4.09 -24.96 -20.31
N LEU A 31 -3.23 -24.95 -19.28
CA LEU A 31 -3.58 -24.51 -17.93
C LEU A 31 -2.76 -23.28 -17.53
N ALA A 32 -3.38 -22.43 -16.72
CA ALA A 32 -2.77 -21.28 -16.09
C ALA A 32 -3.48 -20.99 -14.76
N SER A 33 -2.77 -20.44 -13.79
CA SER A 33 -3.34 -19.97 -12.53
C SER A 33 -2.78 -18.60 -12.21
N LEU A 34 -3.66 -17.71 -11.75
CA LEU A 34 -3.36 -16.32 -11.49
C LEU A 34 -4.10 -15.90 -10.23
N ASN A 35 -3.33 -15.37 -9.27
CA ASN A 35 -3.88 -14.68 -8.12
C ASN A 35 -3.78 -13.18 -8.37
N LEU A 36 -4.91 -12.49 -8.30
CA LEU A 36 -5.00 -11.06 -8.51
C LEU A 36 -5.81 -10.41 -7.41
N ILE A 37 -5.32 -9.29 -6.91
CA ILE A 37 -6.05 -8.42 -6.00
C ILE A 37 -6.93 -7.50 -6.84
N MET A 38 -8.24 -7.62 -6.66
CA MET A 38 -9.22 -6.73 -7.26
C MET A 38 -9.53 -5.62 -6.26
N VAL A 39 -9.50 -4.37 -6.72
CA VAL A 39 -9.72 -3.20 -5.88
C VAL A 39 -11.12 -2.64 -6.16
N PRO A 40 -12.02 -2.57 -5.17
CA PRO A 40 -13.35 -2.02 -5.37
C PRO A 40 -13.26 -0.54 -5.71
N TYR A 41 -14.24 -0.02 -6.45
CA TYR A 41 -14.30 1.41 -6.75
C TYR A 41 -14.31 2.24 -5.47
N ALA A 42 -13.49 3.29 -5.45
CA ALA A 42 -13.56 4.31 -4.41
C ALA A 42 -14.88 5.07 -4.54
N GLU A 43 -15.44 5.47 -3.39
CA GLU A 43 -16.55 6.41 -3.36
C GLU A 43 -16.11 7.77 -3.97
N PRO A 44 -17.04 8.60 -4.48
CA PRO A 44 -16.71 9.92 -4.98
C PRO A 44 -15.92 10.74 -3.95
N GLY A 45 -14.72 11.20 -4.33
CA GLY A 45 -13.83 11.97 -3.45
C GLY A 45 -13.14 11.14 -2.36
N GLY A 46 -13.14 9.80 -2.51
CA GLY A 46 -12.39 8.86 -1.67
C GLY A 46 -11.19 8.25 -2.39
N MET A 47 -10.35 7.59 -1.62
CA MET A 47 -9.17 6.85 -2.09
C MET A 47 -9.08 5.47 -1.43
N ARG A 48 -8.51 4.51 -2.15
CA ARG A 48 -8.06 3.21 -1.63
C ARG A 48 -6.55 3.13 -1.70
N ILE A 49 -5.93 2.67 -0.62
CA ILE A 49 -4.51 2.36 -0.55
C ILE A 49 -4.40 0.85 -0.38
N VAL A 50 -3.66 0.20 -1.26
CA VAL A 50 -3.56 -1.26 -1.31
C VAL A 50 -2.10 -1.65 -1.22
N LEU A 51 -1.73 -2.30 -0.12
CA LEU A 51 -0.44 -2.95 0.04
C LEU A 51 -0.62 -4.44 -0.30
N SER A 52 0.17 -4.91 -1.24
CA SER A 52 0.22 -6.32 -1.65
C SER A 52 1.64 -6.84 -1.49
N TRP A 53 1.80 -8.12 -1.19
CA TRP A 53 3.10 -8.77 -1.10
C TRP A 53 3.00 -10.27 -1.35
N ALA A 54 4.14 -10.93 -1.54
CA ALA A 54 4.22 -12.35 -1.83
C ALA A 54 4.02 -13.20 -0.56
N ALA A 55 4.33 -14.51 -0.64
CA ALA A 55 4.32 -15.40 0.53
C ALA A 55 5.22 -14.92 1.68
N ARG A 56 6.24 -14.13 1.35
CA ARG A 56 7.19 -13.51 2.28
C ARG A 56 7.35 -12.04 1.91
N PRO A 57 7.54 -11.13 2.89
CA PRO A 57 7.41 -11.35 4.34
C PRO A 57 6.01 -11.88 4.72
N TYR A 58 5.87 -12.52 5.89
CA TYR A 58 4.56 -13.04 6.30
C TYR A 58 3.59 -11.93 6.64
N ASP A 59 4.09 -10.82 7.15
CA ASP A 59 3.25 -9.77 7.67
C ASP A 59 3.86 -8.41 7.30
N CYS A 60 3.05 -7.61 6.62
CA CYS A 60 3.35 -6.23 6.30
C CYS A 60 2.20 -5.40 6.83
N ASP A 61 2.53 -4.28 7.48
CA ASP A 61 1.54 -3.33 7.97
C ASP A 61 1.55 -2.03 7.16
N LEU A 62 0.37 -1.52 6.81
CA LEU A 62 0.10 -0.17 6.35
C LEU A 62 -0.05 0.74 7.55
N TRP A 63 0.70 1.83 7.50
CA TRP A 63 0.64 2.90 8.50
C TRP A 63 0.17 4.19 7.83
N VAL A 64 -0.89 4.79 8.37
CA VAL A 64 -1.38 6.09 7.91
C VAL A 64 -1.38 7.11 9.05
N ALA A 65 -0.78 8.27 8.78
CA ALA A 65 -0.69 9.39 9.70
C ALA A 65 -1.00 10.72 9.00
N ASN A 66 -1.22 11.76 9.79
CA ASN A 66 -1.38 13.14 9.34
C ASN A 66 0.01 13.80 9.13
N GLY A 67 0.19 14.45 7.97
CA GLY A 67 1.13 15.56 7.73
C GLY A 67 2.62 15.33 8.02
N LEU A 68 3.38 16.45 8.02
CA LEU A 68 4.80 16.67 8.41
C LEU A 68 4.84 18.01 9.20
N PRO A 69 5.76 18.29 10.19
CA PRO A 69 7.04 17.63 10.55
C PRO A 69 7.24 17.39 12.09
N PRO A 70 8.47 17.18 12.63
CA PRO A 70 9.54 16.21 12.38
C PRO A 70 9.59 15.11 13.49
N VAL A 71 10.56 14.20 13.40
CA VAL A 71 10.94 13.16 14.38
C VAL A 71 10.56 13.52 15.84
N GLY A 72 9.60 12.78 16.42
CA GLY A 72 9.22 12.90 17.83
C GLY A 72 7.81 12.42 18.12
N ASP A 73 6.82 12.94 17.39
CA ASP A 73 5.39 12.73 17.67
C ASP A 73 4.59 12.46 16.38
N VAL A 74 4.88 11.36 15.69
CA VAL A 74 3.98 10.91 14.62
C VAL A 74 2.76 10.29 15.29
N ASN A 75 1.62 10.99 15.28
CA ASN A 75 0.34 10.41 15.68
C ASN A 75 -0.15 9.49 14.56
N PHE A 76 0.36 8.25 14.52
CA PHE A 76 -0.23 7.23 13.67
C PHE A 76 -1.62 6.94 14.17
N ALA A 77 -2.58 7.13 13.30
CA ALA A 77 -3.97 7.01 13.69
C ALA A 77 -4.64 5.78 13.10
N VAL A 78 -4.06 5.21 12.03
CA VAL A 78 -4.60 4.03 11.36
C VAL A 78 -3.49 3.02 11.06
N PHE A 79 -3.57 1.86 11.72
CA PHE A 79 -2.73 0.66 11.56
C PHE A 79 -3.44 -0.53 12.25
N TRP A 80 -2.89 -1.75 12.23
CA TRP A 80 -3.55 -2.94 12.82
C TRP A 80 -4.03 -2.75 14.28
N GLY A 81 -3.22 -2.07 15.12
CA GLY A 81 -3.53 -1.83 16.53
C GLY A 81 -4.54 -0.71 16.75
N GLN A 82 -4.81 0.08 15.71
CA GLN A 82 -5.81 1.13 15.68
C GLN A 82 -6.46 1.19 14.29
N PRO A 83 -7.30 0.19 13.93
CA PRO A 83 -7.80 0.05 12.56
C PRO A 83 -8.77 1.15 12.15
N ASN A 84 -9.31 1.88 13.13
CA ASN A 84 -10.11 3.08 12.93
C ASN A 84 -9.48 4.21 13.72
N ASN A 85 -9.38 5.39 13.14
CA ASN A 85 -9.05 6.58 13.90
C ASN A 85 -10.35 7.17 14.51
N PRO A 86 -10.55 7.12 15.84
CA PRO A 86 -11.63 7.88 16.45
C PRO A 86 -11.35 9.38 16.28
N PRO A 87 -12.36 10.22 15.97
CA PRO A 87 -12.18 11.67 15.80
C PRO A 87 -11.51 12.38 17.00
N SER A 88 -11.49 11.75 18.17
CA SER A 88 -10.84 12.24 19.39
C SER A 88 -9.30 12.15 19.38
N ILE A 89 -8.70 11.35 18.50
CA ILE A 89 -7.25 11.20 18.38
C ILE A 89 -6.69 12.16 17.34
N ASP A 90 -7.28 12.17 16.14
CA ASP A 90 -7.00 13.20 15.13
C ASP A 90 -8.22 13.44 14.23
N ALA A 91 -8.87 14.59 14.35
CA ALA A 91 -10.03 14.92 13.51
C ALA A 91 -9.70 15.02 12.02
N SER A 92 -8.44 15.26 11.62
CA SER A 92 -8.07 15.33 10.19
C SER A 92 -8.01 13.97 9.50
N LEU A 93 -8.07 12.89 10.28
CA LEU A 93 -8.06 11.50 9.82
C LEU A 93 -9.44 10.83 10.02
N ASP A 94 -10.48 11.61 10.30
CA ASP A 94 -11.85 11.12 10.28
C ASP A 94 -12.20 10.55 8.90
N GLY A 95 -12.75 9.34 8.87
CA GLY A 95 -13.03 8.61 7.63
C GLY A 95 -11.85 7.83 7.03
N VAL A 96 -10.66 7.82 7.67
CA VAL A 96 -9.57 6.90 7.32
C VAL A 96 -9.71 5.60 8.11
N GLN A 97 -9.68 4.45 7.44
CA GLN A 97 -9.93 3.15 8.04
C GLN A 97 -9.09 2.05 7.39
N LEU A 98 -8.49 1.20 8.21
CA LEU A 98 -7.96 -0.10 7.81
C LEU A 98 -9.12 -1.06 7.57
N ASP A 99 -9.25 -1.52 6.32
CA ASP A 99 -10.35 -2.40 5.90
C ASP A 99 -10.03 -3.88 6.15
N ARG A 100 -8.77 -4.27 5.93
CA ARG A 100 -8.30 -5.65 6.04
C ARG A 100 -6.84 -5.64 6.43
N ASP A 101 -6.51 -6.42 7.44
CA ASP A 101 -5.17 -6.82 7.88
C ASP A 101 -4.91 -8.29 7.46
N SER A 102 -3.66 -8.63 7.11
CA SER A 102 -3.26 -9.97 6.68
C SER A 102 -1.88 -10.33 7.22
N GLN A 103 -1.78 -11.39 8.03
CA GLN A 103 -0.56 -11.68 8.81
C GLN A 103 0.17 -12.98 8.40
N LEU A 104 -0.29 -13.67 7.35
CA LEU A 104 0.16 -15.05 7.02
C LEU A 104 0.80 -15.18 5.62
N GLY A 105 1.29 -14.09 5.08
CA GLY A 105 1.81 -13.96 3.72
C GLY A 105 0.68 -13.82 2.72
N TRP A 106 1.03 -13.46 1.49
CA TRP A 106 0.06 -13.18 0.43
C TRP A 106 -0.99 -12.17 0.90
N GLY A 107 -0.58 -10.91 1.04
CA GLY A 107 -1.49 -9.79 1.27
C GLY A 107 -2.72 -9.81 0.32
N PRO A 108 -3.68 -8.90 0.49
CA PRO A 108 -3.37 -7.52 0.77
C PRO A 108 -3.69 -7.08 2.19
N GLU A 109 -3.11 -5.94 2.52
CA GLU A 109 -3.63 -5.02 3.50
C GLU A 109 -4.16 -3.78 2.79
N THR A 110 -5.29 -3.25 3.25
CA THR A 110 -5.98 -2.17 2.51
C THR A 110 -6.54 -1.12 3.44
N VAL A 111 -6.38 0.15 3.06
CA VAL A 111 -6.95 1.31 3.76
C VAL A 111 -7.92 2.06 2.83
N THR A 112 -9.06 2.47 3.39
CA THR A 112 -9.96 3.45 2.78
C THR A 112 -9.73 4.82 3.37
N VAL A 113 -9.60 5.81 2.51
CA VAL A 113 -9.72 7.23 2.85
C VAL A 113 -11.07 7.71 2.31
N ARG A 114 -12.06 7.84 3.19
CA ARG A 114 -13.36 8.43 2.81
C ARG A 114 -13.21 9.95 2.65
N ASN A 115 -14.26 10.60 2.17
CA ASN A 115 -14.29 12.04 1.95
C ASN A 115 -13.98 12.81 3.26
N THR A 116 -12.70 13.09 3.50
CA THR A 116 -12.22 13.91 4.62
C THR A 116 -12.72 15.34 4.43
N THR A 117 -13.24 15.98 5.47
CA THR A 117 -13.95 17.26 5.33
C THR A 117 -13.03 18.47 5.12
N ALA A 118 -11.71 18.30 5.30
CA ALA A 118 -10.71 19.36 5.12
C ALA A 118 -9.56 18.91 4.20
N PRO A 119 -8.92 19.83 3.47
CA PRO A 119 -7.62 19.58 2.85
C PRO A 119 -6.65 19.03 3.90
N THR A 120 -6.09 17.87 3.61
CA THR A 120 -5.20 17.16 4.54
C THR A 120 -4.09 16.51 3.74
N THR A 121 -2.92 16.44 4.35
CA THR A 121 -1.81 15.64 3.84
C THR A 121 -1.75 14.38 4.67
N LEU A 122 -1.87 13.22 4.04
CA LEU A 122 -1.65 11.92 4.67
C LEU A 122 -0.25 11.46 4.36
N ARG A 123 0.40 10.86 5.35
CA ARG A 123 1.62 10.09 5.16
C ARG A 123 1.26 8.62 5.19
N VAL A 124 1.72 7.89 4.18
CA VAL A 124 1.53 6.45 4.07
C VAL A 124 2.88 5.77 4.21
N GLY A 125 2.95 4.77 5.07
CA GLY A 125 4.15 4.01 5.34
C GLY A 125 3.89 2.51 5.37
N VAL A 126 4.98 1.75 5.27
CA VAL A 126 4.95 0.29 5.39
C VAL A 126 5.96 -0.14 6.46
N ASN A 127 5.52 -1.03 7.33
CA ASN A 127 6.38 -1.78 8.24
C ASN A 127 6.36 -3.27 7.83
N VAL A 128 7.50 -3.96 7.91
CA VAL A 128 7.60 -5.38 7.53
C VAL A 128 8.04 -6.22 8.71
N TYR A 129 7.25 -7.25 9.01
CA TYR A 129 7.46 -8.18 10.12
C TYR A 129 8.03 -9.50 9.58
N GLY A 130 9.07 -9.99 10.26
CA GLY A 130 9.78 -11.21 9.87
C GLY A 130 9.10 -12.46 10.42
N ASP A 131 9.60 -13.63 10.01
CA ASP A 131 9.18 -14.95 10.53
C ASP A 131 9.13 -14.95 12.07
N GLY A 132 7.94 -14.79 12.64
CA GLY A 132 7.71 -14.80 14.10
C GLY A 132 7.06 -13.55 14.71
N GLY A 133 6.57 -12.59 13.91
CA GLY A 133 5.79 -11.44 14.42
C GLY A 133 6.62 -10.39 15.17
N ALA A 134 7.93 -10.57 15.24
CA ALA A 134 8.83 -9.45 15.47
C ALA A 134 8.91 -8.64 14.18
N ALA A 135 8.84 -7.31 14.25
CA ALA A 135 9.24 -6.45 13.14
C ALA A 135 10.52 -7.05 12.59
N SER A 136 10.54 -7.36 11.29
CA SER A 136 11.79 -7.79 10.71
C SER A 136 12.68 -6.60 10.98
N ASN A 137 13.73 -6.82 11.75
CA ASN A 137 14.91 -6.01 11.62
C ASN A 137 15.34 -6.25 10.17
N ALA A 138 14.67 -5.64 9.19
CA ALA A 138 15.31 -5.28 7.95
C ALA A 138 16.53 -4.52 8.46
N ARG A 139 17.69 -5.18 8.40
CA ARG A 139 18.99 -4.68 8.86
C ARG A 139 19.44 -3.57 7.92
N CYS A 140 18.58 -2.58 7.74
CA CYS A 140 18.73 -1.42 6.90
C CYS A 140 19.48 -0.29 7.61
N PHE A 141 19.54 -0.34 8.94
CA PHE A 141 20.07 0.77 9.74
C PHE A 141 20.98 0.32 10.88
N THR A 142 21.63 -0.85 10.76
CA THR A 142 22.76 -1.14 11.65
C THR A 142 24.03 -0.49 11.12
N GLN A 143 24.26 0.74 11.61
CA GLN A 143 25.50 1.52 11.72
C GLN A 143 25.61 2.78 10.83
N PRO A 144 26.04 3.93 11.40
CA PRO A 144 25.98 5.25 10.74
C PRO A 144 27.09 5.50 9.71
N GLU A 145 28.05 4.58 9.55
CA GLU A 145 29.33 4.88 8.89
C GLU A 145 29.52 4.23 7.53
N GLN A 146 28.52 3.49 7.03
CA GLN A 146 28.59 2.91 5.69
C GLN A 146 27.23 3.05 5.01
N TYR A 147 27.02 4.21 4.40
CA TYR A 147 25.88 4.49 3.53
C TYR A 147 25.94 3.61 2.27
N ASP A 148 25.49 2.37 2.40
CA ASP A 148 25.09 1.55 1.26
C ASP A 148 23.56 1.49 1.25
N TYR A 149 22.95 2.49 0.60
CA TYR A 149 21.51 2.65 0.47
C TYR A 149 20.86 1.59 -0.44
N THR A 150 21.61 0.60 -0.92
CA THR A 150 21.13 -0.49 -1.79
C THR A 150 20.58 -1.69 -1.01
N GLY A 151 20.40 -1.58 0.30
CA GLY A 151 19.95 -2.68 1.18
C GLY A 151 18.48 -2.64 1.60
N CYS A 152 17.77 -1.55 1.34
CA CYS A 152 16.37 -1.35 1.72
C CYS A 152 15.43 -1.48 0.53
N HIS A 153 15.61 -2.55 -0.23
CA HIS A 153 14.63 -2.95 -1.21
C HIS A 153 13.62 -3.87 -0.52
N PHE A 154 12.36 -3.70 -0.91
CA PHE A 154 11.33 -4.75 -0.96
C PHE A 154 11.92 -6.12 -0.63
N ALA A 155 11.57 -6.71 0.52
CA ALA A 155 12.03 -8.06 0.85
C ALA A 155 11.58 -9.08 -0.23
N GLY A 156 10.64 -8.65 -1.08
CA GLY A 156 10.48 -9.11 -2.45
C GLY A 156 8.99 -9.20 -2.76
N GLY A 157 8.51 -8.31 -3.61
CA GLY A 157 7.12 -8.36 -4.10
C GLY A 157 6.13 -7.50 -3.33
N GLU A 158 6.55 -6.68 -2.37
CA GLU A 158 5.68 -5.66 -1.77
C GLU A 158 5.39 -4.55 -2.80
N LEU A 159 4.12 -4.20 -2.96
CA LEU A 159 3.66 -3.18 -3.90
C LEU A 159 2.52 -2.41 -3.25
N VAL A 160 2.72 -1.09 -3.12
CA VAL A 160 1.69 -0.16 -2.65
C VAL A 160 1.08 0.55 -3.84
N GLU A 161 -0.23 0.46 -4.00
CA GLU A 161 -1.00 1.08 -5.08
C GLU A 161 -2.03 2.04 -4.49
N PHE A 162 -2.17 3.22 -5.11
CA PHE A 162 -3.09 4.27 -4.70
C PHE A 162 -4.18 4.41 -5.78
N PHE A 163 -5.44 4.26 -5.38
CA PHE A 163 -6.59 4.35 -6.29
C PHE A 163 -7.54 5.46 -5.86
N ASP A 164 -7.88 6.38 -6.75
CA ASP A 164 -8.97 7.34 -6.55
C ASP A 164 -10.22 6.91 -7.32
N THR A 165 -11.26 7.74 -7.37
CA THR A 165 -12.50 7.46 -8.10
C THR A 165 -12.28 7.17 -9.61
N TYR A 166 -11.16 7.59 -10.19
CA TYR A 166 -10.84 7.42 -11.61
C TYR A 166 -9.94 6.21 -11.91
N GLY A 167 -9.23 5.67 -10.92
CA GLY A 167 -8.42 4.46 -11.06
C GLY A 167 -7.10 4.53 -10.32
N LEU A 168 -6.12 3.78 -10.80
CA LEU A 168 -4.75 3.80 -10.27
C LEU A 168 -4.11 5.17 -10.55
N VAL A 169 -3.69 5.86 -9.50
CA VAL A 169 -3.05 7.17 -9.56
C VAL A 169 -1.54 7.07 -9.40
N ALA A 170 -1.08 6.18 -8.52
CA ALA A 170 0.34 5.95 -8.26
C ALA A 170 0.58 4.52 -7.79
N SER A 171 1.79 4.02 -8.00
CA SER A 171 2.25 2.74 -7.49
C SER A 171 3.70 2.85 -7.02
N SER A 172 3.98 2.37 -5.82
CA SER A 172 5.27 2.27 -5.12
C SER A 172 6.19 3.50 -5.18
N SER A 173 6.51 4.10 -4.02
CA SER A 173 7.53 5.15 -3.98
C SER A 173 8.09 5.47 -2.61
N TYR A 174 9.36 5.18 -2.42
CA TYR A 174 10.08 5.53 -1.20
C TYR A 174 10.31 7.05 -1.08
N VAL A 175 9.71 7.68 -0.07
CA VAL A 175 9.91 9.11 0.25
C VAL A 175 10.94 9.30 1.38
N GLY A 176 11.24 8.24 2.14
CA GLY A 176 12.23 8.27 3.22
C GLY A 176 12.01 7.18 4.26
N SER A 177 12.90 7.13 5.26
CA SER A 177 12.79 6.22 6.42
C SER A 177 12.47 7.00 7.71
N GLN A 178 11.73 6.36 8.62
CA GLN A 178 11.51 6.85 9.97
C GLN A 178 11.43 5.67 10.94
N GLY A 179 12.48 5.43 11.74
CA GLY A 179 12.50 4.29 12.67
C GLY A 179 12.47 2.95 11.93
N ASP A 180 11.60 2.03 12.38
CA ASP A 180 11.49 0.66 11.85
C ASP A 180 10.63 0.53 10.59
N TRP A 181 10.09 1.63 10.05
CA TRP A 181 9.20 1.64 8.89
C TRP A 181 9.64 2.71 7.87
N TRP A 182 9.13 2.61 6.64
CA TRP A 182 9.44 3.57 5.57
C TRP A 182 8.21 4.23 5.01
N VAL A 183 8.39 5.47 4.55
CA VAL A 183 7.34 6.27 3.92
C VAL A 183 7.27 5.91 2.44
N VAL A 184 6.09 5.51 1.98
CA VAL A 184 5.82 5.12 0.59
C VAL A 184 5.01 6.16 -0.21
N GLY A 185 4.52 7.22 0.44
CA GLY A 185 3.79 8.26 -0.25
C GLY A 185 3.29 9.38 0.66
N LEU A 186 3.11 10.54 0.06
CA LEU A 186 2.38 11.66 0.64
C LEU A 186 1.13 11.89 -0.20
N VAL A 187 -0.04 11.74 0.41
CA VAL A 187 -1.33 11.94 -0.26
C VAL A 187 -1.89 13.28 0.17
N GLU A 188 -2.07 14.21 -0.75
CA GLU A 188 -2.69 15.51 -0.47
C GLU A 188 -4.09 15.54 -1.07
N LYS A 189 -5.08 15.85 -0.23
CA LYS A 189 -6.42 16.16 -0.72
C LYS A 189 -6.49 17.60 -1.22
N LEU A 190 -6.78 17.76 -2.50
CA LEU A 190 -6.90 19.06 -3.16
C LEU A 190 -8.27 19.71 -2.89
N PRO A 191 -8.40 21.05 -3.00
CA PRO A 191 -9.66 21.76 -2.73
C PRO A 191 -10.84 21.36 -3.62
N ASP A 192 -10.58 20.79 -4.79
CA ASP A 192 -11.59 20.29 -5.72
C ASP A 192 -12.09 18.87 -5.37
N GLY A 193 -11.57 18.28 -4.29
CA GLY A 193 -11.92 16.95 -3.81
C GLY A 193 -11.12 15.82 -4.47
N SER A 194 -10.23 16.12 -5.41
CA SER A 194 -9.27 15.17 -5.95
C SER A 194 -8.09 14.94 -5.00
N PHE A 195 -7.27 13.94 -5.29
CA PHE A 195 -6.06 13.67 -4.54
C PHE A 195 -4.83 13.79 -5.42
N SER A 196 -3.76 14.38 -4.88
CA SER A 196 -2.42 14.30 -5.43
C SER A 196 -1.61 13.30 -4.60
N VAL A 197 -0.75 12.51 -5.25
CA VAL A 197 0.15 11.59 -4.56
C VAL A 197 1.58 11.94 -4.92
N GLY A 198 2.33 12.42 -3.93
CA GLY A 198 3.76 12.68 -4.01
C GLY A 198 4.55 11.40 -3.84
N VAL A 199 5.33 11.07 -4.86
CA VAL A 199 6.08 9.81 -5.00
C VAL A 199 7.52 10.09 -5.48
N SER A 200 8.55 9.55 -4.81
CA SER A 200 9.92 9.46 -5.34
C SER A 200 10.36 8.00 -5.39
N GLY A 201 10.90 7.56 -6.53
CA GLY A 201 11.14 6.13 -6.78
C GLY A 201 12.40 5.58 -6.10
N ALA A 202 12.33 4.32 -5.69
CA ALA A 202 13.48 3.43 -5.74
C ALA A 202 13.55 2.89 -7.17
N GLY A 203 14.48 3.40 -7.97
CA GLY A 203 14.83 2.83 -9.27
C GLY A 203 15.59 1.53 -9.12
#